data_AF-A0A3D2J7H5-F1
#
_entry.id   AF-A0A3D2J7H5-F1
#
_cell.length_a   1.000
_cell.length_b   1.000
_cell.length_c   1.000
_cell.angle_alpha   90.00
_cell.angle_beta   90.00
_cell.angle_gamma   90.00
#
_symmetry.space_group_name_H-M   'P 1'
#
loop_
_entity.id
_entity.type
_entity.pdbx_description
1 polymer ?
#
loop_
_entity_poly.entity_id
_entity_poly.type
_entity_poly.pdbx_seq_one_letter_code
_entity_poly.pdbx_strand_id
1 'polypeptide(L)'
;MQAQYPPNSGAYALLSESEKKKRLDAMVRIWQGDTEKRAEREGNDAFVHAMGLDEYRYAVALRFPEWERSAVVGQVLALQTGQEQPTLFNSWRREPLLKTMPDWKEHLPNETVFNIIVRITPGGLGEGSKWAVVMPREMIPRYRPGWPTQQQWVAWTRSFDWLSVGVGFIRAMLDAS
;
A
#
# COMPACT_ATOMS: atom_id res chain seq x y z
N MET A 1 -25.20 -10.06 -10.21
CA MET A 1 -24.35 -11.05 -9.52
C MET A 1 -23.09 -10.32 -9.09
N GLN A 2 -22.83 -10.20 -7.78
CA GLN A 2 -21.49 -9.78 -7.35
C GLN A 2 -20.54 -10.92 -7.76
N ALA A 3 -19.58 -10.62 -8.63
CA ALA A 3 -18.49 -11.56 -8.90
C ALA A 3 -17.82 -11.85 -7.55
N GLN A 4 -17.85 -13.11 -7.14
CA GLN A 4 -17.18 -13.55 -5.92
C GLN A 4 -15.69 -13.25 -6.07
N TYR A 5 -15.11 -12.54 -5.11
CA TYR A 5 -13.67 -12.25 -5.14
C TYR A 5 -12.88 -13.57 -5.20
N PRO A 6 -11.88 -13.70 -6.08
CA PRO A 6 -11.21 -14.96 -6.32
C PRO A 6 -10.59 -15.55 -5.06
N PRO A 7 -10.55 -16.88 -4.93
CA PRO A 7 -9.89 -17.56 -3.82
C PRO A 7 -8.37 -17.32 -3.87
N ASN A 8 -7.70 -17.65 -2.76
CA ASN A 8 -6.24 -17.67 -2.67
C ASN A 8 -5.65 -18.53 -3.82
N SER A 9 -4.65 -17.99 -4.52
CA SER A 9 -4.05 -18.65 -5.69
C SER A 9 -2.52 -18.66 -5.63
N GLY A 10 -1.90 -19.48 -6.49
CA GLY A 10 -0.44 -19.62 -6.59
C GLY A 10 0.16 -20.67 -5.64
N ALA A 11 1.45 -20.97 -5.83
CA ALA A 11 2.16 -22.05 -5.14
C ALA A 11 2.20 -21.89 -3.60
N TYR A 12 2.00 -20.67 -3.09
CA TYR A 12 2.06 -20.38 -1.67
C TYR A 12 0.70 -20.40 -0.96
N ALA A 13 -0.40 -20.61 -1.70
CA ALA A 13 -1.74 -20.60 -1.11
C ALA A 13 -1.96 -21.78 -0.13
N LEU A 14 -1.28 -22.90 -0.38
CA LEU A 14 -1.37 -24.13 0.42
C LEU A 14 -0.36 -24.20 1.58
N LEU A 15 0.48 -23.17 1.75
CA LEU A 15 1.42 -23.13 2.87
C LEU A 15 0.69 -22.97 4.20
N SER A 16 1.35 -23.40 5.28
CA SER A 16 0.84 -23.20 6.63
C SER A 16 0.76 -21.70 6.98
N GLU A 17 -0.10 -21.35 7.94
CA GLU A 17 -0.22 -19.96 8.41
C GLU A 17 1.10 -19.41 8.97
N SER A 18 1.91 -20.26 9.60
CA SER A 18 3.25 -19.90 10.09
C SER A 18 4.19 -19.51 8.94
N GLU A 19 4.19 -20.28 7.85
CA GLU A 19 5.00 -19.98 6.67
C GLU A 19 4.52 -18.74 5.93
N LYS A 20 3.19 -18.56 5.81
CA LYS A 20 2.60 -17.33 5.26
C LYS A 20 3.04 -16.12 6.07
N LYS A 21 2.94 -16.18 7.41
CA LYS A 21 3.41 -15.12 8.31
C LYS A 21 4.90 -14.83 8.11
N LYS A 22 5.75 -15.86 8.10
CA LYS A 22 7.19 -15.71 7.86
C LYS A 22 7.49 -14.98 6.54
N ARG A 23 6.73 -15.26 5.49
CA ARG A 23 6.86 -14.58 4.18
C ARG A 23 6.39 -13.14 4.24
N LEU A 24 5.28 -12.85 4.91
CA LEU A 24 4.78 -11.48 5.13
C LEU A 24 5.80 -10.66 5.92
N ASP A 25 6.35 -11.22 7.00
CA ASP A 25 7.39 -10.58 7.82
C ASP A 25 8.67 -10.31 6.99
N ALA A 26 9.06 -11.24 6.12
CA ALA A 26 10.18 -11.02 5.20
C ALA A 26 9.89 -9.88 4.20
N MET A 27 8.68 -9.80 3.68
CA MET A 27 8.25 -8.73 2.78
C MET A 27 8.29 -7.36 3.47
N VAL A 28 7.82 -7.28 4.73
CA VAL A 28 7.95 -6.08 5.57
C VAL A 28 9.40 -5.64 5.69
N ARG A 29 10.31 -6.55 6.08
CA ARG A 29 11.72 -6.23 6.31
C ARG A 29 12.43 -5.72 5.06
N ILE A 30 12.24 -6.41 3.92
CA ILE A 30 12.83 -6.00 2.63
C ILE A 30 12.35 -4.60 2.29
N TRP A 31 11.05 -4.36 2.42
CA TRP A 31 10.45 -3.11 2.00
C TRP A 31 10.82 -1.92 2.89
N GLN A 32 10.89 -2.14 4.19
CA GLN A 32 11.43 -1.18 5.13
C GLN A 32 12.84 -0.78 4.74
N GLY A 33 13.73 -1.75 4.55
CA GLY A 33 15.12 -1.50 4.16
C GLY A 33 15.26 -0.80 2.80
N ASP A 34 14.42 -1.12 1.82
CA ASP A 34 14.41 -0.43 0.52
C ASP A 34 14.00 1.04 0.65
N THR A 35 13.10 1.35 1.59
CA THR A 35 12.59 2.70 1.83
C THR A 35 13.61 3.55 2.58
N GLU A 36 14.22 2.98 3.62
CA GLU A 36 15.31 3.61 4.37
C GLU A 36 16.50 3.95 3.45
N LYS A 37 16.97 2.97 2.65
CA LYS A 37 18.05 3.20 1.66
C LYS A 37 17.69 4.26 0.63
N ARG A 38 16.42 4.36 0.25
CA ARG A 38 15.97 5.39 -0.70
C ARG A 38 16.03 6.77 -0.09
N ALA A 39 15.53 6.92 1.14
CA ALA A 39 15.60 8.17 1.89
C ALA A 39 17.06 8.63 2.09
N GLU A 40 17.96 7.70 2.45
CA GLU A 40 19.40 7.98 2.57
C GLU A 40 20.03 8.44 1.25
N ARG A 41 19.74 7.75 0.16
CA ARG A 41 20.33 8.04 -1.16
C ARG A 41 19.85 9.36 -1.76
N GLU A 42 18.56 9.65 -1.65
CA GLU A 42 17.93 10.82 -2.29
C GLU A 42 17.99 12.06 -1.40
N GLY A 43 18.24 11.90 -0.10
CA GLY A 43 18.12 12.96 0.90
C GLY A 43 16.67 13.15 1.36
N ASN A 44 16.50 13.55 2.62
CA ASN A 44 15.17 13.60 3.26
C ASN A 44 14.19 14.52 2.54
N ASP A 45 14.59 15.73 2.16
CA ASP A 45 13.67 16.69 1.52
C ASP A 45 13.16 16.19 0.17
N ALA A 46 14.07 15.68 -0.68
CA ALA A 46 13.72 15.13 -1.97
C ALA A 46 12.83 13.88 -1.82
N PHE A 47 13.10 13.05 -0.81
CA PHE A 47 12.28 11.89 -0.48
C PHE A 47 10.88 12.29 -0.01
N VAL A 48 10.77 13.25 0.90
CA VAL A 48 9.49 13.81 1.40
C VAL A 48 8.65 14.33 0.24
N HIS A 49 9.23 15.17 -0.61
CA HIS A 49 8.54 15.70 -1.81
C HIS A 49 8.17 14.58 -2.79
N ALA A 50 9.06 13.62 -3.04
CA ALA A 50 8.80 12.49 -3.93
C ALA A 50 7.64 11.61 -3.43
N MET A 51 7.53 11.43 -2.12
CA MET A 51 6.44 10.72 -1.47
C MET A 51 5.15 11.55 -1.39
N GLY A 52 5.19 12.83 -1.74
CA GLY A 52 4.07 13.77 -1.69
C GLY A 52 3.70 14.17 -0.27
N LEU A 53 4.66 14.11 0.67
CA LEU A 53 4.43 14.39 2.08
C LEU A 53 4.39 15.90 2.42
N ASP A 54 4.77 16.73 1.47
CA ASP A 54 4.62 18.20 1.51
C ASP A 54 3.17 18.64 1.27
N GLU A 55 2.40 17.87 0.48
CA GLU A 55 0.96 18.06 0.28
C GLU A 55 0.11 17.19 1.22
N TYR A 56 0.57 15.98 1.53
CA TYR A 56 -0.14 14.99 2.34
C TYR A 56 0.57 14.67 3.64
N ARG A 57 -0.17 14.43 4.72
CA ARG A 57 0.47 14.10 6.01
C ARG A 57 1.00 12.66 6.07
N TYR A 58 0.31 11.74 5.39
CA TYR A 58 0.62 10.32 5.39
C TYR A 58 0.74 9.80 3.96
N ALA A 59 1.71 8.93 3.74
CA ALA A 59 1.78 8.05 2.57
C ALA A 59 1.73 6.60 3.07
N VAL A 60 0.62 5.92 2.77
CA VAL A 60 0.40 4.51 3.13
C VAL A 60 0.58 3.68 1.89
N ALA A 61 1.70 2.99 1.80
CA ALA A 61 1.91 2.01 0.76
C ALA A 61 1.39 0.66 1.24
N LEU A 62 0.69 -0.06 0.37
CA LEU A 62 0.01 -1.31 0.68
C LEU A 62 0.41 -2.39 -0.33
N ARG A 63 0.71 -3.59 0.16
CA ARG A 63 1.08 -4.76 -0.64
C ARG A 63 0.29 -5.99 -0.20
N PHE A 64 -0.33 -6.68 -1.16
CA PHE A 64 -1.24 -7.79 -0.90
C PHE A 64 -0.80 -8.99 -1.72
N PRO A 65 -0.47 -10.12 -1.09
CA PRO A 65 -0.06 -11.30 -1.83
C PRO A 65 -1.25 -11.99 -2.51
N GLU A 66 -1.00 -12.56 -3.68
CA GLU A 66 -1.97 -13.40 -4.40
C GLU A 66 -2.40 -14.64 -3.58
N TRP A 67 -1.49 -15.17 -2.76
CA TRP A 67 -1.69 -16.40 -2.00
C TRP A 67 -2.45 -16.24 -0.68
N GLU A 68 -2.73 -15.00 -0.26
CA GLU A 68 -3.59 -14.72 0.89
C GLU A 68 -4.35 -13.41 0.65
N ARG A 69 -5.50 -13.54 -0.01
CA ARG A 69 -6.34 -12.45 -0.53
C ARG A 69 -6.95 -11.55 0.55
N SER A 70 -6.89 -11.96 1.82
CA SER A 70 -7.30 -11.16 2.97
C SER A 70 -6.15 -10.51 3.74
N ALA A 71 -4.90 -10.84 3.39
CA ALA A 71 -3.71 -10.27 4.03
C ALA A 71 -3.23 -9.03 3.29
N VAL A 72 -2.75 -8.07 4.08
CA VAL A 72 -2.14 -6.83 3.60
C VAL A 72 -0.91 -6.52 4.41
N VAL A 73 0.17 -6.15 3.74
CA VAL A 73 1.31 -5.48 4.35
C VAL A 73 1.18 -4.00 4.06
N GLY A 74 1.24 -3.18 5.10
CA GLY A 74 1.22 -1.74 5.00
C GLY A 74 2.50 -1.13 5.55
N GLN A 75 2.99 -0.14 4.82
CA GLN A 75 4.05 0.77 5.25
C GLN A 75 3.46 2.18 5.32
N VAL A 76 3.52 2.79 6.49
CA VAL A 76 3.10 4.16 6.73
C VAL A 76 4.34 5.02 6.84
N LEU A 77 4.43 6.02 5.98
CA LEU A 77 5.32 7.17 6.13
C LEU A 77 4.49 8.34 6.62
N ALA A 78 4.93 8.98 7.70
CA ALA A 78 4.23 10.08 8.33
C ALA A 78 5.16 11.28 8.50
N LEU A 79 4.74 12.46 8.03
CA LEU A 79 5.40 13.70 8.38
C LEU A 79 4.87 14.17 9.74
N GLN A 80 5.75 14.23 10.76
CA GLN A 80 5.39 14.79 12.06
C GLN A 80 5.55 16.31 12.04
N THR A 81 4.63 17.02 12.69
CA THR A 81 4.70 18.47 12.81
C THR A 81 5.98 18.87 13.57
N GLY A 82 6.83 19.68 12.95
CA GLY A 82 8.08 20.15 13.55
C GLY A 82 9.26 19.18 13.42
N GLN A 83 9.12 18.07 12.66
CA GLN A 83 10.23 17.20 12.32
C GLN A 83 10.51 17.26 10.81
N GLU A 84 11.80 17.30 10.47
CA GLU A 84 12.26 17.22 9.08
C GLU A 84 12.29 15.78 8.55
N GLN A 85 12.37 14.79 9.45
CA GLN A 85 12.43 13.37 9.06
C GLN A 85 11.07 12.69 9.16
N PRO A 86 10.62 12.00 8.10
CA PRO A 86 9.40 11.22 8.15
C PRO A 86 9.57 10.01 9.07
N THR A 87 8.55 9.73 9.88
CA THR A 87 8.46 8.48 10.65
C THR A 87 8.03 7.34 9.74
N LEU A 88 8.66 6.17 9.91
CA LEU A 88 8.35 4.95 9.18
C LEU A 88 7.75 3.90 10.12
N PHE A 89 6.59 3.37 9.75
CA PHE A 89 5.92 2.29 10.48
C PHE A 89 5.48 1.20 9.50
N ASN A 90 5.65 -0.07 9.88
CA ASN A 90 5.25 -1.20 9.05
C ASN A 90 4.40 -2.17 9.87
N SER A 91 3.39 -2.76 9.24
CA SER A 91 2.66 -3.89 9.81
C SER A 91 2.04 -4.75 8.73
N TRP A 92 1.71 -6.00 9.06
CA TRP A 92 0.79 -6.80 8.26
C TRP A 92 -0.52 -6.97 9.03
N ARG A 93 -1.63 -6.98 8.32
CA ARG A 93 -2.99 -7.05 8.88
C ARG A 93 -3.83 -8.00 8.03
N ARG A 94 -4.88 -8.56 8.65
CA ARG A 94 -5.99 -9.16 7.92
C ARG A 94 -7.05 -8.08 7.75
N GLU A 95 -7.40 -7.74 6.51
CA GLU A 95 -8.35 -6.69 6.19
C GLU A 95 -9.54 -7.30 5.41
N PRO A 96 -10.68 -7.54 6.09
CA PRO A 96 -11.85 -8.15 5.46
C PRO A 96 -12.37 -7.39 4.24
N LEU A 97 -12.23 -6.05 4.22
CA LEU A 97 -12.69 -5.22 3.11
C LEU A 97 -12.06 -5.65 1.78
N LEU A 98 -10.83 -6.17 1.79
CA LEU A 98 -10.13 -6.65 0.59
C LEU A 98 -10.84 -7.78 -0.14
N LYS A 99 -11.70 -8.53 0.55
CA LYS A 99 -12.54 -9.54 -0.09
C LYS A 99 -13.60 -8.96 -1.03
N THR A 100 -13.75 -7.64 -1.07
CA THR A 100 -14.67 -6.94 -1.97
C THR A 100 -13.94 -6.15 -3.07
N MET A 101 -12.61 -6.22 -3.09
CA MET A 101 -11.80 -5.55 -4.11
C MET A 101 -12.08 -6.15 -5.50
N PRO A 102 -12.04 -5.36 -6.59
CA PRO A 102 -12.02 -5.92 -7.94
C PRO A 102 -10.83 -6.88 -8.13
N ASP A 103 -10.98 -7.91 -8.98
CA ASP A 103 -9.86 -8.83 -9.23
C ASP A 103 -8.74 -8.13 -9.99
N TRP A 104 -7.65 -7.87 -9.28
CA TRP A 104 -6.47 -7.23 -9.83
C TRP A 104 -5.71 -8.11 -10.83
N LYS A 105 -5.95 -9.42 -10.84
CA LYS A 105 -5.33 -10.35 -11.80
C LYS A 105 -5.83 -10.15 -13.23
N GLU A 106 -7.01 -9.54 -13.41
CA GLU A 106 -7.49 -9.13 -14.74
C GLU A 106 -6.54 -8.12 -15.39
N HIS A 107 -5.95 -7.23 -14.58
CA HIS A 107 -5.04 -6.19 -15.05
C HIS A 107 -3.56 -6.56 -14.91
N LEU A 108 -3.22 -7.44 -13.96
CA LEU A 108 -1.84 -7.85 -13.67
C LEU A 108 -1.73 -9.38 -13.56
N PRO A 109 -1.97 -10.13 -14.65
CA PRO A 109 -2.09 -11.59 -14.62
C PRO A 109 -0.81 -12.30 -14.17
N ASN A 110 0.35 -11.70 -14.41
CA ASN A 110 1.66 -12.28 -14.10
C ASN A 110 2.23 -11.83 -12.75
N GLU A 111 1.59 -10.89 -12.07
CA GLU A 111 2.06 -10.39 -10.78
C GLU A 111 1.56 -11.27 -9.64
N THR A 112 2.39 -11.47 -8.64
CA THR A 112 2.05 -12.24 -7.43
C THR A 112 1.74 -11.35 -6.23
N VAL A 113 1.97 -10.04 -6.36
CA VAL A 113 1.71 -9.03 -5.33
C VAL A 113 1.05 -7.82 -5.98
N PHE A 114 -0.08 -7.43 -5.41
CA PHE A 114 -0.74 -6.16 -5.73
C PHE A 114 -0.13 -5.04 -4.89
N ASN A 115 0.23 -3.90 -5.49
CA ASN A 115 0.84 -2.78 -4.78
C ASN A 115 0.07 -1.48 -5.05
N ILE A 116 -0.22 -0.69 -4.03
CA ILE A 116 -0.90 0.61 -4.16
C ILE A 116 -0.38 1.58 -3.11
N ILE A 117 -0.41 2.88 -3.40
CA ILE A 117 -0.10 3.91 -2.41
C ILE A 117 -1.32 4.82 -2.23
N VAL A 118 -1.67 5.05 -0.98
CA VAL A 118 -2.74 5.97 -0.55
C VAL A 118 -2.08 7.14 0.18
N ARG A 119 -2.22 8.35 -0.36
CA ARG A 119 -1.74 9.58 0.26
C ARG A 119 -2.91 10.27 0.96
N ILE A 120 -2.73 10.69 2.21
CA ILE A 120 -3.83 11.12 3.07
C ILE A 120 -3.44 12.39 3.85
N THR A 121 -4.27 13.41 3.74
CA THR A 121 -4.29 14.59 4.59
C THR A 121 -5.52 14.50 5.47
N PRO A 122 -5.38 14.26 6.79
CA PRO A 122 -6.50 14.31 7.70
C PRO A 122 -7.16 15.69 7.64
N GLY A 123 -8.48 15.70 7.49
CA GLY A 123 -9.24 16.94 7.54
C GLY A 123 -9.38 17.49 8.95
N GLY A 124 -9.55 18.81 9.06
CA GLY A 124 -10.05 19.45 10.28
C GLY A 124 -11.53 19.14 10.52
N LEU A 125 -12.04 19.63 11.65
CA LEU A 125 -13.47 19.53 11.98
C LEU A 125 -14.32 20.13 10.84
N GLY A 126 -15.12 19.29 10.19
CA GLY A 126 -16.04 19.68 9.12
C GLY A 126 -15.46 19.70 7.70
N GLU A 127 -14.15 19.54 7.52
CA GLU A 127 -13.49 19.69 6.21
C GLU A 127 -13.34 18.37 5.43
N GLY A 128 -13.43 17.23 6.13
CA GLY A 128 -13.23 15.89 5.53
C GLY A 128 -11.77 15.63 5.12
N SER A 129 -11.37 14.37 5.06
CA SER A 129 -10.01 14.00 4.67
C SER A 129 -9.79 14.15 3.17
N LYS A 130 -8.69 14.80 2.77
CA LYS A 130 -8.20 14.77 1.39
C LYS A 130 -7.33 13.53 1.20
N TRP A 131 -7.50 12.84 0.08
CA TRP A 131 -6.69 11.68 -0.21
C TRP A 131 -6.57 11.42 -1.71
N ALA A 132 -5.51 10.71 -2.08
CA ALA A 132 -5.25 10.31 -3.45
C ALA A 132 -4.71 8.88 -3.50
N VAL A 133 -5.12 8.14 -4.53
CA VAL A 133 -4.49 6.87 -4.91
C VAL A 133 -3.45 7.15 -5.97
N VAL A 134 -2.25 6.62 -5.77
CA VAL A 134 -1.18 6.71 -6.75
C VAL A 134 -0.62 5.32 -7.02
N MET A 135 -0.16 5.11 -8.26
CA MET A 135 0.63 3.92 -8.54
C MET A 135 2.00 4.06 -7.85
N PRO A 136 2.49 3.01 -7.17
CA PRO A 136 3.85 2.99 -6.65
C PRO A 136 4.88 3.24 -7.76
N ARG A 137 5.93 4.05 -7.47
CA ARG A 137 6.95 4.40 -8.45
C ARG A 137 7.69 3.18 -9.01
N GLU A 138 7.88 2.14 -8.20
CA GLU A 138 8.51 0.89 -8.61
C GLU A 138 7.72 0.10 -9.67
N MET A 139 6.43 0.42 -9.87
CA MET A 139 5.61 -0.18 -10.93
C MET A 139 5.70 0.59 -12.25
N ILE A 140 6.08 1.88 -12.23
CA ILE A 140 6.17 2.72 -13.44
C ILE A 140 7.08 2.10 -14.51
N PRO A 141 8.28 1.55 -14.20
CA PRO A 141 9.12 0.90 -15.20
C PRO A 141 8.49 -0.33 -15.87
N ARG A 142 7.40 -0.88 -15.30
CA ARG A 142 6.70 -2.06 -15.85
C ARG A 142 5.65 -1.70 -16.90
N TYR A 143 5.48 -0.42 -17.23
CA TYR A 143 4.59 0.04 -18.29
C TYR A 143 5.04 -0.47 -19.67
N ARG A 144 4.55 -1.65 -20.02
CA ARG A 144 4.78 -2.35 -21.29
C ARG A 144 3.43 -2.83 -21.85
N PRO A 145 3.36 -3.35 -23.09
CA PRO A 145 2.12 -3.90 -23.62
C PRO A 145 1.46 -4.88 -22.63
N GLY A 146 0.18 -4.64 -22.31
CA GLY A 146 -0.60 -5.42 -21.35
C GLY A 146 -0.61 -4.92 -19.90
N TRP A 147 0.18 -3.90 -19.54
CA TRP A 147 0.09 -3.25 -18.22
C TRP A 147 -0.80 -2.00 -18.25
N PRO A 148 -1.52 -1.71 -17.15
CA PRO A 148 -2.29 -0.47 -17.03
C PRO A 148 -1.35 0.74 -16.97
N THR A 149 -1.71 1.81 -17.69
CA THR A 149 -1.12 3.14 -17.51
C THR A 149 -1.44 3.70 -16.12
N GLN A 150 -0.72 4.74 -15.70
CA GLN A 150 -1.02 5.48 -14.45
C GLN A 150 -2.50 5.90 -14.38
N GLN A 151 -3.05 6.43 -15.47
CA GLN A 151 -4.44 6.91 -15.51
C GLN A 151 -5.43 5.76 -15.38
N GLN A 152 -5.22 4.65 -16.11
CA GLN A 152 -6.07 3.46 -16.02
C GLN A 152 -6.01 2.84 -14.64
N TRP A 153 -4.82 2.79 -14.05
CA TRP A 153 -4.63 2.31 -12.69
C TRP A 153 -5.41 3.13 -11.67
N VAL A 154 -5.27 4.46 -11.71
CA VAL A 154 -5.99 5.36 -10.80
C VAL A 154 -7.50 5.25 -11.02
N ALA A 155 -7.96 5.19 -12.27
CA ALA A 155 -9.38 5.05 -12.59
C ALA A 155 -9.96 3.75 -12.03
N TRP A 156 -9.26 2.63 -12.23
CA TRP A 156 -9.70 1.32 -11.76
C TRP A 156 -9.68 1.24 -10.24
N THR A 157 -8.59 1.68 -9.60
CA THR A 157 -8.45 1.62 -8.14
C THR A 157 -9.45 2.50 -7.40
N ARG A 158 -9.98 3.57 -8.01
CA ARG A 158 -11.06 4.39 -7.41
C ARG A 158 -12.37 3.65 -7.14
N SER A 159 -12.56 2.46 -7.72
CA SER A 159 -13.76 1.64 -7.47
C SER A 159 -13.79 0.93 -6.12
N PHE A 160 -12.73 1.07 -5.31
CA PHE A 160 -12.59 0.43 -4.01
C PHE A 160 -12.19 1.44 -2.92
N ASP A 161 -12.66 1.22 -1.69
CA ASP A 161 -12.42 2.13 -0.56
C ASP A 161 -11.04 1.92 0.07
N TRP A 162 -10.01 2.43 -0.62
CA TRP A 162 -8.63 2.41 -0.17
C TRP A 162 -8.37 3.27 1.06
N LEU A 163 -9.16 4.32 1.26
CA LEU A 163 -9.01 5.20 2.41
C LEU A 163 -9.28 4.42 3.69
N SER A 164 -10.36 3.63 3.74
CA SER A 164 -10.68 2.78 4.90
C SER A 164 -9.57 1.79 5.23
N VAL A 165 -8.96 1.15 4.22
CA VAL A 165 -7.82 0.25 4.42
C VAL A 165 -6.62 1.03 4.99
N GLY A 166 -6.25 2.15 4.35
CA GLY A 166 -5.09 2.96 4.73
C GLY A 166 -5.20 3.57 6.12
N VAL A 167 -6.38 4.07 6.51
CA VAL A 167 -6.63 4.64 7.84
C VAL A 167 -6.39 3.62 8.95
N GLY A 168 -6.73 2.36 8.74
CA GLY A 168 -6.47 1.33 9.74
C GLY A 168 -4.98 1.13 10.04
N PHE A 169 -4.09 1.35 9.06
CA PHE A 169 -2.63 1.32 9.28
C PHE A 169 -2.13 2.56 10.01
N ILE A 170 -2.68 3.74 9.71
CA ILE A 170 -2.36 4.98 10.43
C ILE A 170 -2.77 4.87 11.89
N ARG A 171 -3.97 4.34 12.18
CA ARG A 171 -4.41 4.08 13.56
C ARG A 171 -3.46 3.14 14.29
N ALA A 172 -3.10 2.02 13.67
CA ALA A 172 -2.16 1.07 14.25
C ALA A 172 -0.79 1.70 14.56
N MET A 173 -0.31 2.63 13.72
CA MET A 173 0.91 3.40 14.00
C MET A 173 0.74 4.31 15.22
N LEU A 174 -0.36 5.07 15.28
CA LEU A 174 -0.64 6.00 16.36
C LEU A 174 -0.83 5.28 17.70
N ASP A 175 -1.45 4.10 17.71
CA ASP A 175 -1.64 3.28 18.92
C ASP A 175 -0.33 2.65 19.43
N ALA A 176 0.67 2.52 18.56
CA ALA A 176 1.97 1.94 18.88
C ALA A 176 3.04 2.98 19.28
N SER A 177 2.72 4.27 19.17
CA SER A 177 3.61 5.42 19.45
C SER A 177 3.31 6.00 20.83
#